data_AF-A0A399SJK2-F1
#
_entry.id   AF-A0A399SJK2-F1
#
_cell.length_a   1.000
_cell.length_b   1.000
_cell.length_c   1.000
_cell.angle_alpha   90.00
_cell.angle_beta   90.00
_cell.angle_gamma   90.00
#
_symmetry.space_group_name_H-M   'P 1'
#
loop_
_entity.id
_entity.type
_entity.pdbx_description
1 polymer ?
#
loop_
_entity_poly.entity_id
_entity_poly.type
_entity_poly.pdbx_seq_one_letter_code
_entity_poly.pdbx_strand_id
1 'polypeptide(L)' 'MIDAADLTLPEGDRRQLIVWAAACAARLLPVFSTERPDDGRLRDAVAGAAAFADGSLGVGAMRALAFACH' A
#
# COMPACT_ATOMS: atom_id res chain seq x y z
N MET A 1 -23.60 -12.22 -14.89
CA MET A 1 -23.25 -10.78 -14.74
C MET A 1 -22.61 -10.64 -13.38
N ILE A 2 -21.36 -10.22 -13.31
CA ILE A 2 -20.68 -9.98 -12.02
C ILE A 2 -21.08 -8.59 -11.55
N ASP A 3 -21.56 -8.46 -10.31
CA ASP A 3 -21.86 -7.15 -9.72
C ASP A 3 -20.55 -6.44 -9.33
N ALA A 4 -20.48 -5.11 -9.44
CA ALA A 4 -19.29 -4.36 -9.01
C ALA A 4 -19.00 -4.53 -7.51
N ALA A 5 -20.03 -4.79 -6.70
CA ALA A 5 -19.91 -5.16 -5.30
C ALA A 5 -19.21 -6.52 -5.13
N ASP A 6 -19.40 -7.49 -6.05
CA ASP A 6 -18.71 -8.79 -6.03
C ASP A 6 -17.20 -8.64 -6.28
N LEU A 7 -16.78 -7.54 -6.93
CA LEU A 7 -15.38 -7.20 -7.18
C LEU A 7 -14.75 -6.36 -6.07
N THR A 8 -15.51 -6.01 -5.03
CA THR A 8 -15.07 -5.14 -3.95
C THR A 8 -14.97 -5.91 -2.64
N LEU A 9 -13.74 -6.23 -2.22
CA LEU A 9 -13.49 -6.81 -0.91
C LEU A 9 -14.03 -5.91 0.22
N PRO A 10 -14.58 -6.47 1.31
CA PRO A 10 -14.86 -5.74 2.55
C PRO A 10 -13.65 -4.95 3.04
N GLU A 11 -13.86 -3.86 3.79
CA GLU A 11 -12.74 -3.01 4.22
C GLU A 11 -11.70 -3.74 5.07
N GLY A 12 -12.13 -4.65 5.95
CA GLY A 12 -11.22 -5.49 6.73
C GLY A 12 -10.28 -6.30 5.85
N ASP A 13 -10.83 -6.96 4.83
CA ASP A 13 -10.05 -7.76 3.87
C ASP A 13 -9.11 -6.88 3.04
N ARG A 14 -9.55 -5.67 2.66
CA ARG A 14 -8.68 -4.69 1.98
C ARG A 14 -7.50 -4.28 2.87
N ARG A 15 -7.72 -4.05 4.17
CA ARG A 15 -6.61 -3.74 5.12
C ARG A 15 -5.64 -4.91 5.18
N GLN A 16 -6.12 -6.14 5.32
CA GLN A 16 -5.26 -7.32 5.37
C GLN A 16 -4.45 -7.50 4.07
N LEU A 17 -5.09 -7.31 2.91
CA LEU A 17 -4.42 -7.37 1.61
C LEU A 17 -3.34 -6.29 1.46
N ILE A 18 -3.63 -5.06 1.89
CA ILE A 18 -2.67 -3.94 1.85
C ILE A 18 -1.46 -4.21 2.75
N VAL A 19 -1.66 -4.73 3.96
CA VAL A 19 -0.57 -5.10 4.87
C VAL A 19 0.30 -6.19 4.26
N TRP A 20 -0.32 -7.23 3.68
CA TRP A 20 0.42 -8.30 3.02
C TRP A 20 1.23 -7.78 1.82
N ALA A 21 0.62 -6.95 0.98
CA ALA A 21 1.28 -6.34 -0.17
C ALA A 21 2.46 -5.45 0.26
N ALA A 22 2.30 -4.66 1.32
CA ALA A 22 3.34 -3.83 1.88
C ALA A 22 4.49 -4.66 2.46
N ALA A 23 4.21 -5.79 3.12
CA ALA A 23 5.25 -6.71 3.58
C ALA A 23 6.05 -7.32 2.42
N CYS A 24 5.41 -7.57 1.28
CA CYS A 24 6.09 -7.97 0.05
C CYS A 24 6.97 -6.84 -0.51
N ALA A 25 6.43 -5.62 -0.60
CA ALA A 25 7.14 -4.44 -1.12
C ALA A 25 8.32 -4.02 -0.23
N ALA A 26 8.19 -4.14 1.10
CA ALA A 26 9.23 -3.80 2.06
C ALA A 26 10.52 -4.61 1.87
N ARG A 27 10.43 -5.84 1.33
CA ARG A 27 11.61 -6.66 0.99
C ARG A 27 12.46 -6.05 -0.13
N LEU A 28 11.88 -5.18 -0.96
CA LEU A 28 12.57 -4.48 -2.04
C LEU A 28 13.20 -3.15 -1.57
N LEU A 29 12.85 -2.67 -0.38
CA LEU A 29 13.26 -1.36 0.11
C LEU A 29 14.80 -1.18 0.15
N PRO A 30 15.61 -2.17 0.56
CA PRO A 30 17.08 -2.03 0.54
C PRO A 30 17.64 -1.88 -0.88
N VAL A 31 17.10 -2.64 -1.84
CA VAL A 31 17.52 -2.59 -3.25
C VAL A 31 17.12 -1.24 -3.86
N PHE A 32 15.86 -0.87 -3.71
CA PHE A 32 15.31 0.36 -4.26
C PHE A 32 16.02 1.59 -3.70
N SER A 33 16.23 1.65 -2.39
CA SER A 33 16.88 2.80 -1.74
C SER A 33 18.37 2.91 -2.08
N THR A 34 19.02 1.81 -2.48
CA THR A 34 20.41 1.84 -2.96
C THR A 34 20.49 2.43 -4.36
N GLU A 35 19.62 1.98 -5.26
CA GLU A 35 19.60 2.43 -6.66
C GLU A 35 19.00 3.84 -6.82
N ARG A 36 18.11 4.24 -5.91
CA ARG A 36 17.38 5.52 -5.93
C ARG A 36 17.34 6.13 -4.53
N PRO A 37 18.47 6.67 -4.02
CA PRO A 37 18.55 7.18 -2.65
C PRO A 37 17.61 8.35 -2.37
N ASP A 38 17.37 9.20 -3.38
CA ASP A 38 16.52 10.37 -3.27
C ASP A 38 15.03 10.09 -3.57
N ASP A 39 14.69 8.85 -3.95
CA ASP A 39 13.31 8.45 -4.24
C ASP A 39 12.67 7.78 -3.01
N GLY A 40 11.83 8.53 -2.30
CA GLY A 40 11.14 8.06 -1.10
C GLY A 40 9.89 7.23 -1.34
N ARG A 41 9.41 7.09 -2.58
CA ARG A 41 8.04 6.62 -2.86
C ARG A 41 7.71 5.23 -2.30
N LEU A 42 8.69 4.31 -2.32
CA LEU A 42 8.51 2.97 -1.77
C LEU A 42 8.45 2.98 -0.23
N ARG A 43 9.26 3.83 0.41
CA ARG A 43 9.26 4.01 1.87
C ARG A 43 7.92 4.59 2.33
N ASP A 44 7.44 5.61 1.62
CA ASP A 44 6.19 6.30 1.93
C ASP A 44 4.98 5.38 1.73
N ALA A 45 4.98 4.56 0.67
CA ALA A 45 3.94 3.57 0.42
C ALA A 45 3.89 2.48 1.51
N VAL A 46 5.05 1.98 1.96
CA VAL A 46 5.12 0.99 3.05
C VAL A 46 4.66 1.59 4.38
N ALA A 47 5.08 2.82 4.71
CA ALA A 47 4.63 3.52 5.92
C ALA A 47 3.12 3.80 5.89
N GLY A 48 2.59 4.24 4.74
CA GLY A 48 1.16 4.47 4.56
C GLY A 48 0.32 3.21 4.73
N ALA A 49 0.82 2.05 4.29
CA ALA A 49 0.13 0.79 4.48
C ALA A 49 -0.02 0.40 5.96
N ALA A 50 1.00 0.69 6.78
CA ALA A 50 0.92 0.49 8.23
C ALA A 50 -0.13 1.41 8.86
N ALA A 51 -0.13 2.69 8.50
CA ALA A 51 -1.11 3.68 8.97
C ALA A 51 -2.55 3.37 8.49
N PHE A 52 -2.71 2.78 7.30
CA PHE A 52 -4.02 2.31 6.83
C PHE A 52 -4.52 1.11 7.63
N ALA A 53 -3.61 0.22 8.03
CA ALA A 53 -3.94 -0.97 8.81
C ALA A 53 -4.43 -0.62 10.22
N ASP A 54 -3.77 0.33 10.88
CA ASP A 54 -4.16 0.80 12.22
C ASP A 54 -5.35 1.78 12.22
N GLY A 55 -5.77 2.24 11.03
CA GLY A 55 -6.91 3.13 10.83
C GLY A 55 -6.60 4.63 10.95
N SER A 56 -5.33 5.01 11.12
CA SER A 56 -4.90 6.42 11.13
C SER A 56 -4.82 7.04 9.73
N LEU A 57 -4.85 6.24 8.66
CA LEU A 57 -4.90 6.69 7.27
C LEU A 57 -6.19 6.24 6.58
N GLY A 58 -6.83 7.14 5.84
CA GLY A 58 -8.01 6.82 5.01
C GLY A 58 -7.65 6.15 3.68
N VAL A 59 -8.60 5.40 3.10
CA VAL A 59 -8.39 4.64 1.83
C VAL A 59 -7.99 5.54 0.65
N GLY A 60 -8.46 6.79 0.60
CA GLY A 60 -8.09 7.74 -0.44
C GLY A 60 -6.60 8.11 -0.39
N ALA A 61 -6.08 8.41 0.80
CA ALA A 61 -4.67 8.71 0.99
C ALA A 61 -3.78 7.49 0.74
N MET A 62 -4.21 6.30 1.18
CA MET A 62 -3.51 5.06 0.86
C MET A 62 -3.41 4.80 -0.66
N ARG A 63 -4.48 5.05 -1.41
CA ARG A 63 -4.48 4.93 -2.87
C ARG A 63 -3.51 5.91 -3.55
N ALA A 64 -3.43 7.14 -3.05
CA ALA A 64 -2.49 8.13 -3.59
C ALA A 64 -1.04 7.67 -3.43
N LEU A 65 -0.68 7.13 -2.26
CA LEU A 65 0.65 6.57 -2.02
C LEU A 65 0.95 5.37 -2.92
N ALA A 66 -0.02 4.46 -3.10
CA ALA A 66 0.13 3.32 -3.99
C ALA A 66 0.35 3.73 -5.46
N PHE A 67 -0.38 4.75 -5.94
CA PHE A 67 -0.21 5.28 -7.29
C PHE A 67 1.14 5.97 -7.50
N ALA A 68 1.62 6.72 -6.51
CA ALA A 68 2.92 7.37 -6.57
C ALA A 68 4.09 6.37 -6.66
N CYS A 69 3.88 5.11 -6.25
CA CYS A 69 4.90 4.06 -6.23
C CYS A 69 4.89 3.13 -7.47
N HIS A 70 4.02 3.34 -8.46
CA HIS A 70 4.11 2.63 -9.76
C HIS A 70 5.35 3.08 -10.57
#